data_AF-A0A6G4X1Z2-F1
#
_entry.id   AF-A0A6G4X1Z2-F1
#
_cell.length_a   1.000
_cell.length_b   1.000
_cell.length_c   1.000
_cell.angle_alpha   90.00
_cell.angle_beta   90.00
_cell.angle_gamma   90.00
#
_symmetry.space_group_name_H-M   'P 1'
#
loop_
_entity.id
_entity.type
_entity.pdbx_description
1 polymer ?
#
loop_
_entity_poly.entity_id
_entity_poly.type
_entity_poly.pdbx_seq_one_letter_code
_entity_poly.pdbx_strand_id
1 'polypeptide(L)'
;MTTAERENLKFLLSMAAGGLLSGHARAIAGPLREAALAAAQHSLPKLHGDLRPEFDTGVVFCGRGPFFSDDDLAVLDRESLAYRARAERFHDHYVASGAPIARELALSQAVNDYLASQVGPVLPTYKANYLYYDEPGLGIDPHVDKDEFSLNVLTMLEHRPDRRQSELILYPPGQDALHIHLEPGESLVFFADSVTHQRTRTVTGEAIRLVSFGYRTIGSAA
;
A
#
# COMPACT_ATOMS: atom_id res chain seq x y z
N MET A 1 9.49 23.69 9.17
CA MET A 1 8.42 23.29 8.23
C MET A 1 7.17 22.99 9.05
N THR A 2 6.07 23.68 8.76
CA THR A 2 4.76 23.43 9.37
C THR A 2 4.17 22.10 8.87
N THR A 3 3.11 21.60 9.54
CA THR A 3 2.39 20.41 9.08
C THR A 3 1.81 20.59 7.68
N ALA A 4 1.22 21.76 7.39
CA ALA A 4 0.66 22.05 6.06
C ALA A 4 1.74 22.09 4.97
N GLU A 5 2.90 22.69 5.25
CA GLU A 5 4.05 22.69 4.32
C GLU A 5 4.56 21.27 4.06
N ARG A 6 4.60 20.43 5.10
CA ARG A 6 5.02 19.02 5.00
C ARG A 6 4.08 18.21 4.11
N GLU A 7 2.76 18.33 4.33
CA GLU A 7 1.75 17.66 3.52
C GLU A 7 1.79 18.12 2.06
N ASN A 8 1.94 19.42 1.83
CA ASN A 8 2.07 19.96 0.47
C ASN A 8 3.35 19.45 -0.22
N LEU A 9 4.47 19.41 0.50
CA LEU A 9 5.73 18.88 -0.04
C LEU A 9 5.60 17.38 -0.35
N LYS A 10 5.00 16.59 0.54
CA LYS A 10 4.70 15.17 0.32
C LYS A 10 3.87 14.97 -0.95
N PHE A 11 2.80 15.75 -1.11
CA PHE A 11 1.96 15.70 -2.28
C PHE A 11 2.73 16.02 -3.57
N LEU A 12 3.55 17.06 -3.57
CA LEU A 12 4.39 17.43 -4.72
C LEU A 12 5.41 16.34 -5.08
N LEU A 13 6.09 15.77 -4.07
CA LEU A 13 7.05 14.68 -4.28
C LEU A 13 6.38 13.40 -4.77
N SER A 14 5.19 13.08 -4.23
CA SER A 14 4.35 11.97 -4.69
C SER A 14 3.99 12.11 -6.16
N MET A 15 3.49 13.27 -6.57
CA MET A 15 3.16 13.55 -7.97
C MET A 15 4.39 13.52 -8.89
N ALA A 16 5.53 14.03 -8.40
CA ALA A 16 6.78 14.01 -9.17
C ALA A 16 7.27 12.58 -9.41
N ALA A 17 7.40 11.77 -8.35
CA ALA A 17 7.79 10.37 -8.46
C ALA A 17 6.81 9.60 -9.35
N GLY A 18 5.51 9.83 -9.15
CA GLY A 18 4.46 9.20 -9.93
C GLY A 18 4.56 9.52 -11.43
N GLY A 19 4.64 10.79 -11.79
CA GLY A 19 4.76 11.24 -13.18
C GLY A 19 6.05 10.81 -13.87
N LEU A 20 7.16 10.73 -13.13
CA LEU A 20 8.44 10.22 -13.65
C LEU A 20 8.34 8.73 -13.99
N LEU A 21 7.69 7.93 -13.14
CA LEU A 21 7.52 6.49 -13.32
C LEU A 21 6.46 6.14 -14.39
N SER A 22 5.35 6.87 -14.46
CA SER A 22 4.34 6.70 -15.52
C SER A 22 4.84 7.14 -16.91
N GLY A 23 6.01 7.78 -16.97
CA GLY A 23 6.62 8.22 -18.22
C GLY A 23 6.04 9.52 -18.78
N HIS A 24 5.38 10.34 -17.96
CA HIS A 24 4.99 11.71 -18.36
C HIS A 24 6.22 12.57 -18.68
N ALA A 25 7.38 12.21 -18.14
CA ALA A 25 8.67 12.86 -18.36
C ALA A 25 9.57 12.15 -19.38
N ARG A 26 9.01 11.37 -20.33
CA ARG A 26 9.80 10.62 -21.33
C ARG A 26 10.73 11.48 -22.19
N ALA A 27 10.38 12.75 -22.40
CA ALA A 27 11.19 13.70 -23.17
C ALA A 27 12.43 14.22 -22.42
N ILE A 28 12.54 13.98 -21.11
CA ILE A 28 13.71 14.37 -20.30
C ILE A 28 14.83 13.36 -20.50
N ALA A 29 16.08 13.84 -20.58
CA ALA A 29 17.26 12.99 -20.65
C ALA A 29 17.31 11.98 -19.48
N GLY A 30 17.66 10.72 -19.78
CA GLY A 30 17.66 9.60 -18.83
C GLY A 30 18.33 9.93 -17.48
N PRO A 31 19.59 10.41 -17.47
CA PRO A 31 20.29 10.71 -16.21
C PRO A 31 19.61 11.76 -15.35
N LEU A 32 19.00 12.80 -15.96
CA LEU A 32 18.28 13.83 -15.21
C LEU A 32 16.97 13.29 -14.65
N ARG A 33 16.27 12.46 -15.42
CA ARG A 33 15.03 11.78 -14.98
C ARG A 33 15.31 10.85 -13.80
N GLU A 34 16.37 10.06 -13.87
CA GLU A 34 16.82 9.16 -12.80
C GLU A 34 17.22 9.94 -11.54
N ALA A 35 17.99 11.01 -11.69
CA ALA A 35 18.37 11.87 -10.56
C ALA A 35 17.16 12.54 -9.90
N ALA A 36 16.19 13.01 -10.70
CA ALA A 36 14.95 13.60 -10.17
C ALA A 36 14.10 12.57 -9.43
N LEU A 37 13.98 11.35 -9.97
CA LEU A 37 13.25 10.26 -9.33
C LEU A 37 13.90 9.87 -8.01
N ALA A 38 15.23 9.66 -8.01
CA ALA A 38 16.00 9.35 -6.81
C ALA A 38 15.88 10.47 -5.76
N ALA A 39 15.92 11.74 -6.18
CA ALA A 39 15.72 12.87 -5.27
C ALA A 39 14.32 12.85 -4.63
N ALA A 40 13.27 12.56 -5.40
CA ALA A 40 11.91 12.47 -4.88
C ALA A 40 11.75 11.30 -3.89
N GLN A 41 12.21 10.11 -4.28
CA GLN A 41 12.13 8.90 -3.46
C GLN A 41 12.96 9.03 -2.17
N HIS A 42 14.15 9.60 -2.19
CA HIS A 42 14.96 9.82 -0.97
C HIS A 42 14.38 10.91 -0.06
N SER A 43 13.54 11.80 -0.58
CA SER A 43 12.96 12.90 0.20
C SER A 43 11.69 12.49 0.93
N LEU A 44 10.87 11.62 0.33
CA LEU A 44 9.61 11.13 0.91
C LEU A 44 9.79 10.55 2.32
N PRO A 45 10.74 9.62 2.58
CA PRO A 45 10.91 9.05 3.90
C PRO A 45 11.23 10.08 4.99
N LYS A 46 12.02 11.10 4.63
CA LYS A 46 12.52 12.15 5.53
C LYS A 46 11.43 13.10 5.99
N LEU A 47 10.28 13.13 5.29
CA LEU A 47 9.14 13.94 5.71
C LEU A 47 8.48 13.42 6.98
N HIS A 48 8.81 12.23 7.48
CA HIS A 48 8.18 11.68 8.67
C HIS A 48 8.98 11.91 9.97
N GLY A 49 10.22 12.39 9.87
CA GLY A 49 11.09 12.60 11.04
C GLY A 49 11.16 11.35 11.92
N ASP A 50 11.02 11.54 13.23
CA ASP A 50 11.12 10.46 14.23
C ASP A 50 9.81 9.68 14.44
N LEU A 51 8.78 9.92 13.60
CA LEU A 51 7.49 9.24 13.74
C LEU A 51 7.53 7.76 13.38
N ARG A 52 8.61 7.27 12.76
CA ARG A 52 8.81 5.87 12.38
C ARG A 52 10.30 5.50 12.38
N PRO A 53 10.65 4.21 12.43
CA PRO A 53 12.03 3.79 12.27
C PRO A 53 12.57 4.09 10.87
N GLU A 54 13.89 4.20 10.79
CA GLU A 54 14.60 4.14 9.51
C GLU A 54 14.35 2.78 8.85
N PHE A 55 14.31 2.78 7.51
CA PHE A 55 14.13 1.59 6.72
C PHE A 55 14.99 1.66 5.46
N ASP A 56 15.28 0.49 4.91
CA ASP A 56 15.98 0.36 3.64
C ASP A 56 14.97 0.28 2.47
N THR A 57 14.14 -0.76 2.45
CA THR A 57 13.14 -0.97 1.39
C THR A 57 11.79 -0.33 1.67
N GLY A 58 11.48 -0.13 2.96
CA GLY A 58 10.18 0.26 3.48
C GLY A 58 9.16 -0.87 3.55
N VAL A 59 9.56 -2.09 3.19
CA VAL A 59 8.83 -3.32 3.51
C VAL A 59 9.16 -3.73 4.94
N VAL A 60 8.12 -3.94 5.74
CA VAL A 60 8.20 -4.40 7.12
C VAL A 60 7.98 -5.91 7.20
N PHE A 61 7.04 -6.42 6.41
CA PHE A 61 6.71 -7.85 6.38
C PHE A 61 6.14 -8.24 5.02
N CYS A 62 6.45 -9.46 4.55
CA CYS A 62 5.85 -10.05 3.36
C CYS A 62 5.72 -11.57 3.54
N GLY A 63 4.51 -12.11 3.34
CA GLY A 63 4.22 -13.55 3.42
C GLY A 63 3.00 -13.84 4.28
N ARG A 64 2.87 -15.06 4.79
CA ARG A 64 1.73 -15.44 5.63
C ARG A 64 1.80 -14.76 7.01
N GLY A 65 0.96 -13.75 7.23
CA GLY A 65 0.94 -12.96 8.47
C GLY A 65 0.61 -13.79 9.71
N PRO A 66 1.41 -13.72 10.79
CA PRO A 66 1.12 -14.44 12.03
C PRO A 66 -0.07 -13.85 12.82
N PHE A 67 -0.58 -12.70 12.39
CA PHE A 67 -1.65 -11.94 13.03
C PHE A 67 -3.05 -12.24 12.48
N PHE A 68 -3.16 -13.04 11.41
CA PHE A 68 -4.45 -13.54 10.90
C PHE A 68 -4.47 -15.07 10.93
N SER A 69 -5.46 -15.61 11.63
CA SER A 69 -5.80 -17.04 11.57
C SER A 69 -6.44 -17.39 10.22
N ASP A 70 -6.54 -18.68 9.92
CA ASP A 70 -7.30 -19.14 8.75
C ASP A 70 -8.78 -18.76 8.84
N ASP A 71 -9.35 -18.72 10.05
CA ASP A 71 -10.73 -18.29 10.28
C ASP A 71 -10.89 -16.79 9.98
N ASP A 72 -9.92 -15.95 10.38
CA ASP A 72 -9.90 -14.51 10.07
C ASP A 72 -9.90 -14.28 8.56
N LEU A 73 -9.05 -15.00 7.83
CA LEU A 73 -8.99 -14.87 6.37
C LEU A 73 -10.26 -15.41 5.70
N ALA A 74 -10.82 -16.50 6.21
CA ALA A 74 -12.07 -17.05 5.68
C ALA A 74 -13.25 -16.10 5.89
N VAL A 75 -13.33 -15.40 7.03
CA VAL A 75 -14.38 -14.38 7.24
C VAL A 75 -14.15 -13.14 6.36
N LEU A 76 -12.90 -12.68 6.23
CA LEU A 76 -12.55 -11.58 5.33
C LEU A 76 -12.91 -11.90 3.89
N ASP A 77 -12.59 -13.10 3.40
CA ASP A 77 -12.93 -13.56 2.06
C ASP A 77 -14.45 -13.52 1.82
N ARG A 78 -15.23 -14.15 2.71
CA ARG A 78 -16.70 -14.15 2.59
C ARG A 78 -17.30 -12.75 2.65
N GLU A 79 -16.87 -11.91 3.58
CA GLU A 79 -17.38 -10.56 3.72
C GLU A 79 -17.18 -9.75 2.44
N SER A 80 -16.01 -9.90 1.83
CA SER A 80 -15.64 -9.09 0.70
C SER A 80 -16.23 -9.58 -0.63
N LEU A 81 -16.53 -10.86 -0.77
CA LEU A 81 -17.46 -11.32 -1.81
C LEU A 81 -18.84 -10.68 -1.64
N ALA A 82 -19.38 -10.63 -0.41
CA ALA A 82 -20.68 -10.00 -0.13
C ALA A 82 -20.67 -8.48 -0.37
N TYR A 83 -19.54 -7.82 -0.13
CA TYR A 83 -19.37 -6.38 -0.28
C TYR A 83 -19.05 -5.92 -1.70
N ARG A 84 -18.75 -6.84 -2.65
CA ARG A 84 -18.43 -6.48 -4.03
C ARG A 84 -19.49 -5.59 -4.70
N ALA A 85 -20.77 -5.86 -4.44
CA ALA A 85 -21.89 -5.09 -5.00
C ALA A 85 -21.99 -3.65 -4.45
N ARG A 86 -21.30 -3.36 -3.35
CA ARG A 86 -21.23 -2.03 -2.72
C ARG A 86 -19.95 -1.29 -3.10
N ALA A 87 -19.06 -1.91 -3.90
CA ALA A 87 -17.80 -1.30 -4.29
C ALA A 87 -18.04 -0.21 -5.34
N GLU A 88 -17.50 0.97 -5.09
CA GLU A 88 -17.57 2.10 -5.99
C GLU A 88 -16.32 2.19 -6.84
N ARG A 89 -16.47 2.68 -8.08
CA ARG A 89 -15.33 2.93 -8.95
C ARG A 89 -14.53 4.11 -8.41
N PHE A 90 -13.27 3.88 -8.10
CA PHE A 90 -12.31 4.91 -7.70
C PHE A 90 -11.14 4.90 -8.68
N HIS A 91 -11.18 5.85 -9.63
CA HIS A 91 -10.27 5.89 -10.78
C HIS A 91 -10.25 4.55 -11.53
N ASP A 92 -9.17 3.79 -11.40
CA ASP A 92 -8.91 2.56 -12.17
C ASP A 92 -9.04 1.28 -11.34
N HIS A 93 -9.79 1.31 -10.23
CA HIS A 93 -10.14 0.12 -9.47
C HIS A 93 -11.47 0.33 -8.73
N TYR A 94 -11.99 -0.73 -8.11
CA TYR A 94 -13.17 -0.64 -7.27
C TYR A 94 -12.79 -0.74 -5.79
N VAL A 95 -13.46 0.06 -4.95
CA VAL A 95 -13.23 0.10 -3.51
C VAL A 95 -14.54 -0.08 -2.77
N ALA A 96 -14.60 -1.03 -1.84
CA ALA A 96 -15.66 -1.09 -0.84
C ALA A 96 -15.07 -0.75 0.53
N SER A 97 -15.53 0.35 1.12
CA SER A 97 -15.13 0.78 2.47
C SER A 97 -16.22 0.47 3.49
N GLY A 98 -15.84 0.44 4.76
CA GLY A 98 -16.82 0.39 5.85
C GLY A 98 -17.39 -1.00 6.13
N ALA A 99 -16.72 -2.07 5.68
CA ALA A 99 -17.11 -3.44 5.99
C ALA A 99 -16.83 -3.76 7.47
N PRO A 100 -17.82 -4.27 8.23
CA PRO A 100 -17.73 -4.38 9.68
C PRO A 100 -16.64 -5.34 10.16
N ILE A 101 -16.49 -6.52 9.55
CA ILE A 101 -15.50 -7.53 9.96
C ILE A 101 -14.09 -7.01 9.67
N ALA A 102 -13.85 -6.46 8.48
CA ALA A 102 -12.57 -5.83 8.17
C ALA A 102 -12.22 -4.71 9.17
N ARG A 103 -13.20 -3.87 9.53
CA ARG A 103 -12.98 -2.80 10.53
C ARG A 103 -12.67 -3.34 11.92
N GLU A 104 -13.30 -4.43 12.33
CA GLU A 104 -13.05 -5.08 13.62
C GLU A 104 -11.64 -5.69 13.65
N LEU A 105 -11.26 -6.42 12.60
CA LEU A 105 -9.92 -7.02 12.49
C LEU A 105 -8.80 -5.99 12.40
N ALA A 106 -9.06 -4.82 11.81
CA ALA A 106 -8.13 -3.68 11.84
C ALA A 106 -7.80 -3.22 13.28
N LEU A 107 -8.68 -3.50 14.25
CA LEU A 107 -8.52 -3.16 15.66
C LEU A 107 -8.04 -4.34 16.50
N SER A 108 -7.75 -5.48 15.87
CA SER A 108 -7.31 -6.66 16.62
C SER A 108 -5.98 -6.38 17.33
N GLN A 109 -5.91 -6.83 18.58
CA GLN A 109 -4.69 -6.72 19.38
C GLN A 109 -3.53 -7.47 18.73
N ALA A 110 -3.81 -8.60 18.08
CA ALA A 110 -2.79 -9.40 17.38
C ALA A 110 -2.08 -8.62 16.27
N VAL A 111 -2.83 -7.88 15.44
CA VAL A 111 -2.21 -7.03 14.41
C VAL A 111 -1.45 -5.88 15.07
N ASN A 112 -2.04 -5.21 16.07
CA ASN A 112 -1.38 -4.09 16.74
C ASN A 112 -0.06 -4.50 17.42
N ASP A 113 -0.06 -5.59 18.18
CA ASP A 113 1.13 -6.13 18.85
C ASP A 113 2.22 -6.51 17.85
N TYR A 114 1.82 -7.17 16.75
CA TYR A 114 2.76 -7.53 15.71
C TYR A 114 3.41 -6.29 15.10
N LEU A 115 2.62 -5.33 14.63
CA LEU A 115 3.14 -4.09 14.04
C LEU A 115 4.01 -3.32 15.05
N ALA A 116 3.56 -3.22 16.30
CA ALA A 116 4.32 -2.55 17.36
C ALA A 116 5.68 -3.18 17.61
N SER A 117 5.78 -4.52 17.54
CA SER A 117 7.06 -5.23 17.67
C SER A 117 8.03 -4.97 16.52
N GLN A 118 7.52 -4.62 15.33
CA GLN A 118 8.34 -4.40 14.14
C GLN A 118 8.76 -2.94 13.96
N VAL A 119 7.84 -2.00 14.22
CA VAL A 119 8.05 -0.58 13.87
C VAL A 119 7.82 0.40 15.04
N GLY A 120 7.64 -0.12 16.25
CA GLY A 120 7.25 0.69 17.41
C GLY A 120 5.76 1.05 17.40
N PRO A 121 5.29 1.86 18.36
CA PRO A 121 3.86 2.09 18.57
C PRO A 121 3.11 2.57 17.32
N VAL A 122 1.95 1.94 17.07
CA VAL A 122 1.06 2.28 15.96
C VAL A 122 -0.38 2.51 16.43
N LEU A 123 -1.09 3.40 15.74
CA LEU A 123 -2.52 3.64 15.91
C LEU A 123 -3.30 3.13 14.68
N PRO A 124 -4.35 2.30 14.85
CA PRO A 124 -5.24 1.97 13.74
C PRO A 124 -5.99 3.22 13.30
N THR A 125 -6.15 3.41 11.99
CA THR A 125 -6.90 4.56 11.44
C THR A 125 -8.39 4.27 11.30
N TYR A 126 -8.83 3.06 11.68
CA TYR A 126 -10.20 2.54 11.50
C TYR A 126 -10.62 2.43 10.03
N LYS A 127 -9.67 2.59 9.10
CA LYS A 127 -9.86 2.44 7.67
C LYS A 127 -9.48 1.02 7.27
N ALA A 128 -10.48 0.31 6.76
CA ALA A 128 -10.33 -0.97 6.12
C ALA A 128 -11.08 -0.92 4.79
N ASN A 129 -10.39 -1.25 3.71
CA ASN A 129 -10.91 -1.17 2.35
C ASN A 129 -10.72 -2.52 1.65
N TYR A 130 -11.78 -3.03 1.04
CA TYR A 130 -11.63 -4.09 0.05
C TYR A 130 -11.37 -3.45 -1.32
N LEU A 131 -10.35 -3.95 -2.01
CA LEU A 131 -9.94 -3.50 -3.33
C LEU A 131 -10.25 -4.61 -4.34
N TYR A 132 -10.86 -4.24 -5.47
CA TYR A 132 -11.23 -5.19 -6.52
C TYR A 132 -10.65 -4.73 -7.86
N TYR A 133 -10.00 -5.67 -8.54
CA TYR A 133 -9.48 -5.54 -9.90
C TYR A 133 -9.99 -6.73 -10.70
N ASP A 134 -11.25 -6.68 -11.15
CA ASP A 134 -11.96 -7.79 -11.80
C ASP A 134 -12.40 -7.48 -13.24
N GLU A 135 -11.83 -6.42 -13.83
CA GLU A 135 -11.98 -6.05 -15.23
C GLU A 135 -10.60 -5.77 -15.84
N PRO A 136 -10.41 -5.93 -17.15
CA PRO A 136 -9.14 -5.59 -17.80
C PRO A 136 -8.83 -4.09 -17.69
N GLY A 137 -7.56 -3.75 -17.52
CA GLY A 137 -7.08 -2.37 -17.44
C GLY A 137 -7.11 -1.77 -16.05
N LEU A 138 -7.67 -2.46 -15.05
CA LEU A 138 -7.69 -1.99 -13.67
C LEU A 138 -6.30 -2.07 -13.04
N GLY A 139 -5.97 -1.06 -12.25
CA GLY A 139 -4.69 -0.93 -11.57
C GLY A 139 -4.63 0.37 -10.79
N ILE A 140 -3.44 0.72 -10.30
CA ILE A 140 -3.18 2.01 -9.69
C ILE A 140 -1.83 2.50 -10.18
N ASP A 141 -1.82 3.68 -10.77
CA ASP A 141 -0.58 4.33 -11.20
C ASP A 141 0.36 4.59 -10.00
N PRO A 142 1.67 4.77 -10.23
CA PRO A 142 2.65 5.07 -9.19
C PRO A 142 2.24 6.25 -8.29
N HIS A 143 2.16 5.99 -6.98
CA HIS A 143 1.77 6.96 -5.96
C HIS A 143 2.38 6.60 -4.59
N VAL A 144 2.24 7.51 -3.62
CA VAL A 144 2.30 7.15 -2.20
C VAL A 144 0.93 7.36 -1.55
N ASP A 145 0.66 6.58 -0.52
CA ASP A 145 -0.56 6.67 0.27
C ASP A 145 -0.60 7.95 1.13
N LYS A 146 -1.82 8.30 1.54
CA LYS A 146 -2.04 9.36 2.52
C LYS A 146 -1.76 8.85 3.93
N ASP A 147 -1.67 9.78 4.87
CA ASP A 147 -1.44 9.51 6.29
C ASP A 147 -2.38 8.47 6.93
N GLU A 148 -3.60 8.31 6.42
CA GLU A 148 -4.54 7.29 6.90
C GLU A 148 -4.10 5.84 6.60
N PHE A 149 -3.11 5.66 5.72
CA PHE A 149 -2.46 4.38 5.37
C PHE A 149 -0.92 4.51 5.44
N SER A 150 -0.38 5.31 6.37
CA SER A 150 1.07 5.49 6.47
C SER A 150 1.85 4.18 6.61
N LEU A 151 1.29 3.25 7.37
CA LEU A 151 1.67 1.85 7.40
C LEU A 151 0.46 1.06 6.92
N ASN A 152 0.61 0.39 5.78
CA ASN A 152 -0.48 -0.33 5.12
C ASN A 152 -0.28 -1.83 5.31
N VAL A 153 -1.29 -2.51 5.82
CA VAL A 153 -1.36 -3.98 5.87
C VAL A 153 -2.27 -4.43 4.72
N LEU A 154 -1.66 -4.86 3.62
CA LEU A 154 -2.36 -5.30 2.42
C LEU A 154 -2.36 -6.82 2.36
N THR A 155 -3.53 -7.46 2.42
CA THR A 155 -3.67 -8.91 2.42
C THR A 155 -4.39 -9.38 1.16
N MET A 156 -3.80 -10.34 0.46
CA MET A 156 -4.37 -10.97 -0.72
C MET A 156 -5.48 -11.93 -0.29
N LEU A 157 -6.69 -11.74 -0.81
CA LEU A 157 -7.80 -12.66 -0.59
C LEU A 157 -7.96 -13.59 -1.80
N GLU A 158 -7.69 -13.07 -3.00
CA GLU A 158 -7.79 -13.84 -4.23
C GLU A 158 -6.95 -13.20 -5.33
N HIS A 159 -6.30 -14.04 -6.14
CA HIS A 159 -5.76 -13.67 -7.44
C HIS A 159 -5.95 -14.82 -8.42
N ARG A 160 -6.75 -14.59 -9.46
CA ARG A 160 -6.96 -15.53 -10.58
C ARG A 160 -6.57 -14.89 -11.92
N PRO A 161 -6.09 -15.67 -12.90
CA PRO A 161 -5.60 -17.04 -12.73
C PRO A 161 -4.29 -17.05 -11.90
N ASP A 162 -3.85 -18.23 -11.48
CA ASP A 162 -2.60 -18.38 -10.69
C ASP A 162 -1.38 -17.80 -11.41
N ARG A 163 -1.40 -17.84 -12.75
CA ARG A 163 -0.39 -17.16 -13.57
C ARG A 163 -0.61 -15.65 -13.53
N ARG A 164 0.22 -14.98 -12.74
CA ARG A 164 0.26 -13.53 -12.56
C ARG A 164 0.60 -12.81 -13.87
N GLN A 165 -0.14 -11.75 -14.18
CA GLN A 165 0.19 -10.82 -15.27
C GLN A 165 0.28 -9.39 -14.77
N SER A 166 -0.60 -9.03 -13.84
CA SER A 166 -0.42 -7.84 -13.02
C SER A 166 0.33 -8.15 -11.72
N GLU A 167 0.92 -7.11 -11.15
CA GLU A 167 1.80 -7.17 -9.99
C GLU A 167 1.74 -5.88 -9.19
N LEU A 168 2.06 -5.98 -7.90
CA LEU A 168 2.34 -4.83 -7.06
C LEU A 168 3.83 -4.55 -7.16
N ILE A 169 4.20 -3.31 -7.46
CA ILE A 169 5.60 -2.89 -7.56
C ILE A 169 5.84 -1.79 -6.53
N LEU A 170 6.86 -1.95 -5.71
CA LEU A 170 7.37 -0.93 -4.81
C LEU A 170 8.66 -0.36 -5.41
N TYR A 171 8.88 0.94 -5.20
CA TYR A 171 10.07 1.63 -5.65
C TYR A 171 10.82 2.24 -4.46
N PRO A 172 11.62 1.44 -3.74
CA PRO A 172 12.36 1.94 -2.60
C PRO A 172 13.39 3.00 -3.00
N PRO A 173 13.73 3.92 -2.10
CA PRO A 173 14.74 4.94 -2.37
C PRO A 173 16.12 4.33 -2.63
N GLY A 174 16.70 4.63 -3.79
CA GLY A 174 18.06 4.23 -4.13
C GLY A 174 18.25 2.74 -4.45
N GLN A 175 17.15 2.00 -4.64
CA GLN A 175 17.17 0.58 -4.96
C GLN A 175 16.41 0.28 -6.26
N ASP A 176 16.60 -0.94 -6.76
CA ASP A 176 15.78 -1.49 -7.83
C ASP A 176 14.32 -1.68 -7.36
N ALA A 177 13.41 -1.72 -8.33
CA ALA A 177 12.00 -1.96 -8.05
C ALA A 177 11.79 -3.35 -7.45
N LEU A 178 10.95 -3.42 -6.42
CA LEU A 178 10.56 -4.68 -5.78
C LEU A 178 9.23 -5.14 -6.35
N HIS A 179 9.24 -6.30 -7.00
CA HIS A 179 8.06 -6.94 -7.57
C HIS A 179 7.45 -7.89 -6.56
N ILE A 180 6.27 -7.54 -6.05
CA ILE A 180 5.60 -8.26 -4.96
C ILE A 180 4.48 -9.14 -5.53
N HIS A 181 4.61 -10.44 -5.27
CA HIS A 181 3.58 -11.44 -5.56
C HIS A 181 3.13 -12.05 -4.23
N LEU A 182 1.87 -11.79 -3.86
CA LEU A 182 1.25 -12.39 -2.69
C LEU A 182 0.33 -13.53 -3.14
N GLU A 183 0.47 -14.68 -2.52
CA GLU A 183 -0.52 -15.75 -2.61
C GLU A 183 -1.76 -15.43 -1.77
N PRO A 184 -2.95 -15.99 -2.09
CA PRO A 184 -4.12 -15.85 -1.23
C PRO A 184 -3.83 -16.21 0.23
N GLY A 185 -4.13 -15.28 1.13
CA GLY A 185 -3.84 -15.35 2.56
C GLY A 185 -2.50 -14.74 2.99
N GLU A 186 -1.65 -14.32 2.06
CA GLU A 186 -0.42 -13.58 2.37
C GLU A 186 -0.68 -12.08 2.49
N SER A 187 0.14 -11.44 3.34
CA SER A 187 0.09 -10.02 3.63
C SER A 187 1.42 -9.36 3.30
N LEU A 188 1.34 -8.12 2.83
CA LEU A 188 2.43 -7.16 2.78
C LEU A 188 2.17 -6.07 3.83
N VAL A 189 3.17 -5.78 4.66
CA VAL A 189 3.20 -4.62 5.54
C VAL A 189 4.31 -3.70 5.06
N PHE A 190 3.98 -2.44 4.76
CA PHE A 190 4.96 -1.49 4.23
C PHE A 190 4.59 -0.03 4.52
N PHE A 191 5.58 0.86 4.48
CA PHE A 191 5.40 2.31 4.65
C PHE A 191 4.86 2.94 3.37
N ALA A 192 3.57 2.73 3.10
CA ALA A 192 2.93 3.08 1.83
C ALA A 192 2.91 4.59 1.55
N ASP A 193 3.03 5.42 2.59
CA ASP A 193 3.08 6.86 2.43
C ASP A 193 4.47 7.43 2.06
N SER A 194 5.46 6.56 1.91
CA SER A 194 6.85 6.95 1.72
C SER A 194 7.60 6.12 0.71
N VAL A 195 7.10 4.92 0.42
CA VAL A 195 7.55 4.13 -0.71
C VAL A 195 6.56 4.31 -1.84
N THR A 196 7.02 4.91 -2.95
CA THR A 196 6.21 4.98 -4.16
C THR A 196 5.90 3.56 -4.61
N HIS A 197 4.65 3.29 -4.93
CA HIS A 197 4.20 1.96 -5.33
C HIS A 197 3.08 2.03 -6.35
N GLN A 198 2.88 0.94 -7.08
CA GLN A 198 1.85 0.83 -8.10
C GLN A 198 1.30 -0.59 -8.16
N ARG A 199 0.09 -0.71 -8.70
CA ARG A 199 -0.40 -1.99 -9.22
C ARG A 199 -0.53 -1.89 -10.72
N THR A 200 0.23 -2.73 -11.43
CA THR A 200 0.19 -2.78 -12.90
C THR A 200 -1.18 -3.22 -13.38
N ARG A 201 -1.48 -2.93 -14.66
CA ARG A 201 -2.84 -3.09 -15.18
C ARG A 201 -3.16 -4.58 -15.37
N THR A 202 -4.33 -4.97 -14.87
CA THR A 202 -4.91 -6.30 -15.06
C THR A 202 -5.23 -6.57 -16.53
N VAL A 203 -5.21 -7.84 -16.90
CA VAL A 203 -5.54 -8.29 -18.27
C VAL A 203 -6.90 -8.99 -18.33
N THR A 204 -7.30 -9.40 -19.55
CA THR A 204 -8.51 -10.21 -19.74
C THR A 204 -8.44 -11.53 -18.98
N GLY A 205 -9.46 -11.78 -18.16
CA GLY A 205 -9.57 -12.98 -17.34
C GLY A 205 -8.83 -12.92 -15.99
N GLU A 206 -8.14 -11.81 -15.71
CA GLU A 206 -7.49 -11.59 -14.41
C GLU A 206 -8.47 -10.95 -13.42
N ALA A 207 -8.49 -11.47 -12.19
CA ALA A 207 -9.30 -10.96 -11.09
C ALA A 207 -8.48 -10.97 -9.79
N ILE A 208 -8.45 -9.82 -9.10
CA ILE A 208 -7.75 -9.67 -7.83
C ILE A 208 -8.68 -9.07 -6.79
N ARG A 209 -8.61 -9.60 -5.58
CA ARG A 209 -9.26 -9.09 -4.39
C ARG A 209 -8.28 -8.99 -3.24
N LEU A 210 -8.21 -7.80 -2.67
CA LEU A 210 -7.35 -7.49 -1.54
C LEU A 210 -8.17 -6.86 -0.42
N VAL A 211 -7.67 -6.96 0.80
CA VAL A 211 -8.07 -6.10 1.91
C VAL A 211 -6.88 -5.27 2.35
N SER A 212 -7.11 -3.98 2.58
CA SER A 212 -6.10 -3.02 3.01
C SER A 212 -6.52 -2.43 4.36
N PHE A 213 -5.63 -2.45 5.34
CA PHE A 213 -5.82 -1.86 6.66
C PHE A 213 -4.81 -0.73 6.89
N GLY A 214 -5.30 0.43 7.32
CA GLY A 214 -4.49 1.61 7.55
C GLY A 214 -4.05 1.76 9.01
N TYR A 215 -2.75 2.02 9.19
CA TYR A 215 -2.15 2.35 10.49
C TYR A 215 -1.31 3.62 10.40
N ARG A 216 -1.17 4.29 11.55
CA ARG A 216 -0.27 5.43 11.77
C ARG A 216 0.82 5.07 12.75
N THR A 217 2.07 5.29 12.37
CA THR A 217 3.16 5.30 13.34
C THR A 217 3.10 6.63 14.12
N ILE A 218 3.35 6.58 15.42
CA ILE A 218 3.27 7.77 16.30
C ILE A 218 4.60 8.17 16.92
N GLY A 219 5.70 7.56 16.44
CA GLY A 219 7.01 7.63 17.07
C GLY A 219 7.04 6.89 18.41
N SER A 220 8.23 6.55 18.86
CA SER A 220 8.45 6.24 20.27
C SER A 220 8.35 7.54 21.05
N ALA A 221 7.37 7.68 21.93
CA ALA A 221 7.37 8.76 22.91
C ALA A 221 8.73 8.76 23.62
N ALA A 222 9.41 9.91 23.62
CA ALA A 222 10.59 10.15 24.45
C ALA A 222 10.20 10.18 25.93
#